data_AF-A0A950JNM5-F1
#
_entry.id   AF-A0A950JNM5-F1
#
_cell.length_a   1.000
_cell.length_b   1.000
_cell.length_c   1.000
_cell.angle_alpha   90.00
_cell.angle_beta   90.00
_cell.angle_gamma   90.00
#
_symmetry.space_group_name_H-M   'P 1'
#
loop_
_entity.id
_entity.type
_entity.pdbx_description
1 polymer ?
#
loop_
_entity_poly.entity_id
_entity_poly.type
_entity_poly.pdbx_seq_one_letter_code
_entity_poly.pdbx_strand_id
1 'polypeptide(L)'
;MATDISTAAPTSEASHAGRRRLPPELSILGVMVGMMLLFEVLGWIFVGQSFIANPLRLRIMILQEAEIGIIAVGVTQVIIMGGIDLSSGSVVGMTAMIAASLAQVAGYTHAVYPNLTGLNPIFPVA
;
A
#
# COMPACT_ATOMS: atom_id res chain seq x y z
N MET A 1 -65.36 31.60 21.15
CA MET A 1 -64.23 30.75 21.57
C MET A 1 -63.41 30.48 20.32
N ALA A 2 -62.35 31.27 20.15
CA ALA A 2 -61.47 31.22 19.00
C ALA A 2 -60.57 29.97 19.09
N THR A 3 -60.45 29.23 17.99
CA THR A 3 -59.38 28.25 17.81
C THR A 3 -58.47 28.77 16.71
N ASP A 4 -57.37 29.36 17.13
CA ASP A 4 -56.22 29.67 16.30
C ASP A 4 -55.70 28.38 15.64
N ILE A 5 -55.70 28.33 14.31
CA ILE A 5 -54.83 27.43 13.57
C ILE A 5 -53.79 28.31 12.90
N SER A 6 -52.79 28.66 13.71
CA SER A 6 -51.50 29.13 13.23
C SER A 6 -50.65 27.91 12.85
N THR A 7 -49.82 28.11 11.81
CA THR A 7 -48.60 27.36 11.48
C THR A 7 -48.77 26.14 10.55
N ALA A 8 -48.35 26.30 9.29
CA ALA A 8 -47.00 25.91 8.85
C ALA A 8 -46.76 26.31 7.38
N ALA A 9 -45.62 26.95 7.10
CA ALA A 9 -45.14 27.24 5.76
C ALA A 9 -44.89 25.93 4.98
N PRO A 10 -44.94 25.94 3.62
CA PRO A 10 -44.48 24.79 2.87
C PRO A 10 -42.98 24.62 3.12
N THR A 11 -42.62 23.56 3.84
CA THR A 11 -41.24 23.10 3.91
C THR A 11 -40.80 22.80 2.49
N SER A 12 -39.90 23.64 1.99
CA SER A 12 -39.12 23.41 0.77
C SER A 12 -38.68 21.95 0.72
N GLU A 13 -39.34 21.15 -0.11
CA GLU A 13 -38.88 19.82 -0.47
C GLU A 13 -37.54 20.00 -1.19
N ALA A 14 -36.45 19.86 -0.43
CA ALA A 14 -35.13 19.71 -1.00
C ALA A 14 -35.17 18.43 -1.84
N SER A 15 -35.27 18.62 -3.16
CA SER A 15 -35.05 17.58 -4.16
C SER A 15 -33.71 16.91 -3.83
N HIS A 16 -33.75 15.73 -3.22
CA HIS A 16 -32.60 14.86 -3.15
C HIS A 16 -32.30 14.42 -4.57
N ALA A 17 -31.49 15.22 -5.27
CA ALA A 17 -30.95 14.91 -6.57
C ALA A 17 -30.37 13.49 -6.49
N GLY A 18 -31.01 12.56 -7.21
CA GLY A 18 -30.71 11.15 -7.15
C GLY A 18 -29.23 10.93 -7.40
N ARG A 19 -28.48 10.58 -6.35
CA ARG A 19 -27.10 10.10 -6.47
C ARG A 19 -27.17 8.84 -7.31
N ARG A 20 -26.87 8.98 -8.60
CA ARG A 20 -26.68 7.85 -9.51
C ARG A 20 -25.59 6.99 -8.90
N ARG A 21 -25.99 5.86 -8.32
CA ARG A 21 -25.06 4.86 -7.80
C ARG A 21 -24.36 4.28 -9.02
N LEU A 22 -23.14 4.72 -9.27
CA LEU A 22 -22.30 4.10 -10.28
C LEU A 22 -22.02 2.66 -9.83
N PRO A 23 -21.88 1.71 -10.77
CA PRO A 23 -21.49 0.35 -10.43
C PRO A 23 -20.15 0.37 -9.66
N PRO A 24 -19.97 -0.47 -8.63
CA PRO A 24 -18.78 -0.47 -7.78
C PRO A 24 -17.46 -0.55 -8.58
N GLU A 25 -17.46 -1.26 -9.71
CA GLU A 25 -16.32 -1.43 -10.60
C GLU A 25 -15.89 -0.08 -11.22
N LEU A 26 -16.86 0.75 -11.60
CA LEU A 26 -16.61 2.09 -12.13
C LEU A 26 -16.10 3.03 -11.05
N SER A 27 -16.56 2.85 -9.80
CA SER A 27 -16.07 3.61 -8.66
C SER A 27 -14.60 3.29 -8.39
N ILE A 28 -14.19 2.02 -8.44
CA ILE A 28 -12.80 1.59 -8.24
C ILE A 28 -11.91 2.14 -9.36
N LEU A 29 -12.35 2.01 -10.61
CA LEU A 29 -11.63 2.59 -11.75
C LEU A 29 -11.49 4.11 -11.62
N GLY A 30 -12.55 4.79 -11.20
CA GLY A 30 -12.55 6.22 -10.94
C GLY A 30 -11.54 6.64 -9.87
N VAL A 31 -11.44 5.88 -8.78
CA VAL A 31 -10.43 6.11 -7.73
C VAL A 31 -9.02 5.86 -8.25
N MET A 32 -8.78 4.78 -9.01
CA MET A 32 -7.47 4.49 -9.62
C MET A 32 -6.99 5.62 -10.53
N VAL A 33 -7.85 6.05 -11.47
CA VAL A 33 -7.53 7.16 -12.37
C VAL A 33 -7.33 8.46 -11.58
N GLY A 34 -8.16 8.70 -10.57
CA GLY A 34 -8.03 9.85 -9.68
C GLY A 34 -6.70 9.88 -8.94
N MET A 35 -6.26 8.77 -8.36
CA MET A 35 -4.93 8.65 -7.72
C MET A 35 -3.81 8.85 -8.73
N MET A 36 -3.92 8.28 -9.93
CA MET A 36 -2.90 8.42 -10.97
C MET A 36 -2.70 9.89 -11.39
N LEU A 37 -3.80 10.63 -11.59
CA LEU A 37 -3.76 12.06 -11.90
C LEU A 37 -3.23 12.89 -10.74
N LEU A 38 -3.64 12.56 -9.51
CA LEU A 38 -3.16 13.22 -8.31
C LEU A 38 -1.63 13.12 -8.21
N PHE A 39 -1.07 11.92 -8.33
CA PHE A 39 0.39 11.73 -8.27
C PHE A 39 1.14 12.36 -9.44
N GLU A 40 0.54 12.43 -10.63
CA GLU A 40 1.14 13.13 -11.77
C GLU A 40 1.21 14.65 -11.52
N VAL A 41 0.13 15.27 -11.03
CA VAL A 41 0.10 16.71 -10.71
C VAL A 41 1.04 17.04 -9.56
N LEU A 42 1.06 16.23 -8.50
CA LEU A 42 2.00 16.40 -7.40
C LEU A 42 3.46 16.21 -7.87
N GLY A 43 3.72 15.24 -8.75
CA GLY A 43 5.03 15.01 -9.36
C GLY A 43 5.54 16.23 -10.13
N TRP A 44 4.66 16.92 -10.87
CA TRP A 44 5.01 18.17 -11.54
C TRP A 44 5.30 19.30 -10.57
N ILE A 45 4.44 19.52 -9.56
CA ILE A 45 4.57 20.65 -8.63
C ILE A 45 5.81 20.51 -7.73
N PHE A 46 6.02 19.33 -7.13
CA PHE A 46 7.05 19.14 -6.11
C PHE A 46 8.37 18.62 -6.65
N VAL A 47 8.34 17.87 -7.76
CA VAL A 47 9.52 17.16 -8.28
C VAL A 47 9.91 17.63 -9.69
N GLY A 48 9.06 18.41 -10.37
CA GLY A 48 9.31 18.94 -11.71
C GLY A 48 9.39 17.89 -12.81
N GLN A 49 8.98 16.64 -12.52
CA GLN A 49 9.05 15.52 -13.46
C GLN A 49 7.79 14.68 -13.37
N SER A 50 7.35 14.17 -14.53
CA SER A 50 6.24 13.23 -14.61
C SER A 50 6.50 11.96 -13.82
N PHE A 51 5.45 11.43 -13.21
CA PHE A 51 5.47 10.14 -12.55
C PHE A 51 5.26 9.02 -13.58
N ILE A 52 4.29 9.19 -14.48
CA ILE A 52 3.94 8.21 -15.51
C ILE A 52 4.91 8.29 -16.69
N ALA A 53 5.20 9.51 -17.18
CA ALA A 53 6.03 9.68 -18.37
C ALA A 53 7.54 9.50 -18.12
N ASN A 54 7.97 9.30 -16.86
CA ASN A 54 9.36 9.01 -16.54
C ASN A 54 9.57 7.49 -16.40
N PRO A 55 10.21 6.83 -17.40
CA PRO A 55 10.35 5.38 -17.39
C PRO A 55 11.23 4.86 -16.25
N LEU A 56 12.18 5.65 -15.76
CA LEU A 56 13.06 5.23 -14.66
C LEU A 56 12.26 5.14 -13.34
N ARG A 57 11.46 6.16 -13.03
CA ARG A 57 10.64 6.19 -11.81
C ARG A 57 9.56 5.13 -11.85
N LEU A 58 8.88 5.03 -12.99
CA LEU A 58 7.84 4.04 -13.18
C LEU A 58 8.41 2.63 -13.07
N ARG A 59 9.60 2.37 -13.62
CA ARG A 59 10.29 1.09 -13.48
C ARG A 59 10.63 0.77 -12.04
N ILE A 60 11.20 1.70 -11.28
CA ILE A 60 11.55 1.47 -9.87
C ILE A 60 10.29 1.13 -9.06
N MET A 61 9.22 1.89 -9.25
CA MET A 61 7.95 1.65 -8.55
C MET A 61 7.36 0.28 -8.93
N ILE A 62 7.30 -0.05 -10.22
CA ILE A 62 6.76 -1.33 -10.67
C ILE A 62 7.61 -2.49 -10.12
N LEU A 63 8.93 -2.37 -10.12
CA LEU A 63 9.80 -3.42 -9.60
C LEU A 63 9.61 -3.63 -8.08
N GLN A 64 9.35 -2.57 -7.32
CA GLN A 64 9.06 -2.68 -5.88
C GLN A 64 7.73 -3.38 -5.63
N GLU A 65 6.66 -2.99 -6.32
CA GLU A 65 5.34 -3.62 -6.15
C GLU A 65 5.27 -5.02 -6.77
N ALA A 66 6.11 -5.33 -7.77
CA ALA A 66 6.19 -6.65 -8.39
C ALA A 66 6.63 -7.73 -7.41
N GLU A 67 7.56 -7.43 -6.48
CA GLU A 67 7.97 -8.38 -5.44
C GLU A 67 6.79 -8.82 -4.58
N ILE A 68 6.03 -7.85 -4.08
CA ILE A 68 4.83 -8.08 -3.27
C ILE A 68 3.74 -8.79 -4.09
N GLY A 69 3.55 -8.38 -5.35
CA GLY A 69 2.59 -9.00 -6.26
C GLY A 69 2.87 -10.49 -6.52
N ILE A 70 4.13 -10.86 -6.75
CA ILE A 70 4.53 -12.26 -6.93
C ILE A 70 4.26 -13.09 -5.67
N ILE A 71 4.58 -12.55 -4.49
CA ILE A 71 4.28 -13.19 -3.20
C ILE A 71 2.77 -13.37 -3.02
N ALA A 72 1.97 -12.34 -3.31
CA ALA A 72 0.51 -12.38 -3.16
C ALA A 72 -0.12 -13.46 -4.07
N VAL A 73 0.34 -13.60 -5.31
CA VAL A 73 -0.11 -14.66 -6.22
C VAL A 73 0.22 -16.05 -5.66
N GLY A 74 1.44 -16.25 -5.16
CA GLY A 74 1.85 -17.52 -4.55
C GLY A 74 1.02 -17.87 -3.31
N VAL A 75 0.82 -16.90 -2.40
CA VAL A 75 0.07 -17.09 -1.15
C VAL A 75 -1.42 -17.36 -1.42
N THR A 76 -1.99 -16.81 -2.49
CA THR A 76 -3.39 -17.06 -2.85
C THR A 76 -3.66 -18.54 -3.14
N GLN A 77 -2.74 -19.24 -3.82
CA GLN A 77 -2.90 -20.67 -4.11
C GLN A 77 -2.80 -21.53 -2.83
N VAL A 78 -1.93 -21.14 -1.90
CA VAL A 78 -1.78 -21.81 -0.59
C VAL A 78 -3.06 -21.66 0.24
N ILE A 79 -3.67 -20.46 0.26
CA ILE A 79 -4.92 -20.19 0.98
C ILE A 79 -6.08 -21.03 0.43
N ILE A 80 -6.23 -21.11 -0.90
CA ILE A 80 -7.35 -21.83 -1.54
C ILE A 80 -7.29 -23.35 -1.26
N MET A 81 -6.08 -23.91 -1.10
CA MET A 81 -5.87 -25.34 -0.83
C MET A 81 -6.32 -25.77 0.60
N GLY A 82 -6.87 -24.87 1.42
CA GLY A 82 -7.46 -25.18 2.73
C GLY A 82 -6.44 -25.55 3.82
N GLY A 83 -5.16 -25.67 3.47
CA GLY A 83 -4.05 -25.70 4.39
C GLY A 83 -3.67 -24.29 4.79
N ILE A 84 -4.09 -23.87 5.98
CA ILE A 84 -3.74 -22.62 6.68
C ILE A 84 -2.24 -22.49 6.99
N ASP A 85 -1.33 -22.91 6.09
CA ASP A 85 0.09 -22.70 6.32
C ASP A 85 0.61 -21.40 5.73
N LEU A 86 0.08 -20.31 6.29
CA LEU A 86 0.72 -19.00 6.22
C LEU A 86 2.08 -18.99 6.98
N SER A 87 2.47 -20.08 7.68
CA SER A 87 3.74 -20.09 8.42
C SER A 87 4.94 -19.93 7.49
N SER A 88 4.84 -20.31 6.22
CA SER A 88 5.88 -20.00 5.22
C SER A 88 6.20 -18.50 5.18
N GLY A 89 5.19 -17.62 5.31
CA GLY A 89 5.39 -16.17 5.42
C GLY A 89 6.12 -15.77 6.71
N SER A 90 5.79 -16.39 7.85
CA SER A 90 6.48 -16.14 9.13
C SER A 90 7.91 -16.68 9.17
N VAL A 91 8.18 -17.83 8.51
CA VAL A 91 9.51 -18.44 8.39
C VAL A 91 10.38 -17.59 7.47
N VAL A 92 9.86 -17.13 6.33
CA VAL A 92 10.57 -16.19 5.45
C VAL A 92 10.83 -14.87 6.19
N GLY A 93 9.85 -14.34 6.93
CA GLY A 93 10.02 -13.12 7.72
C GLY A 93 11.10 -13.26 8.80
N MET A 94 11.09 -14.34 9.58
CA MET A 94 12.10 -14.63 10.59
C MET A 94 13.49 -14.80 9.97
N THR A 95 13.58 -15.56 8.88
CA THR A 95 14.84 -15.79 8.17
C THR A 95 15.39 -14.49 7.58
N ALA A 96 14.53 -13.63 7.03
CA ALA A 96 14.92 -12.32 6.53
C ALA A 96 15.45 -11.41 7.65
N MET A 97 14.81 -11.38 8.82
CA MET A 97 15.27 -10.60 9.97
C MET A 97 16.61 -11.09 10.49
N ILE A 98 16.83 -12.41 10.56
CA ILE A 98 18.13 -13.00 10.95
C ILE A 98 19.20 -12.67 9.90
N ALA A 99 18.92 -12.90 8.62
CA ALA A 99 19.84 -12.63 7.52
C ALA A 99 20.22 -11.14 7.48
N ALA A 100 19.26 -10.23 7.59
CA ALA A 100 19.50 -8.79 7.65
C ALA A 100 20.28 -8.38 8.90
N SER A 101 20.06 -9.03 10.04
CA SER A 101 20.81 -8.79 11.27
C SER A 101 22.28 -9.19 11.16
N LEU A 102 22.59 -10.22 10.36
CA LEU A 102 23.96 -10.69 10.11
C LEU A 102 24.63 -9.97 8.92
N ALA A 103 23.86 -9.48 7.95
CA ALA A 103 24.36 -8.74 6.80
C ALA A 103 24.72 -7.27 7.10
N GLN A 104 24.76 -6.88 8.37
CA GLN A 104 25.06 -5.50 8.80
C GLN A 104 26.49 -5.08 8.42
N VAL A 105 26.62 -3.88 7.86
CA VAL A 105 27.91 -3.33 7.42
C VAL A 105 28.69 -2.77 8.61
N ALA A 106 29.99 -3.07 8.66
CA ALA A 106 30.91 -2.50 9.65
C ALA A 106 30.96 -0.97 9.52
N GLY A 107 30.57 -0.26 10.58
CA GLY A 107 30.46 1.20 10.60
C GLY A 107 29.03 1.74 10.53
N TYR A 108 28.01 0.89 10.43
CA TYR A 108 26.63 1.33 10.59
C TYR A 108 26.34 1.68 12.06
N THR A 109 26.03 2.95 12.34
CA THR A 109 25.83 3.48 13.69
C THR A 109 24.64 2.86 14.44
N HIS A 110 23.70 2.25 13.71
CA HIS A 110 22.53 1.58 14.27
C HIS A 110 22.57 0.06 14.05
N ALA A 111 23.76 -0.54 14.00
CA ALA A 111 23.88 -1.99 13.93
C ALA A 111 23.28 -2.63 15.18
N VAL A 112 22.39 -3.61 14.99
CA VAL A 112 21.76 -4.35 16.10
C VAL A 112 22.79 -5.24 16.80
N TYR A 113 23.78 -5.75 16.05
CA TYR A 113 24.89 -6.54 16.58
C TYR A 113 26.24 -5.99 16.11
N PRO A 114 26.72 -4.86 16.67
CA PRO A 114 27.94 -4.18 16.23
C PRO A 114 29.18 -5.09 16.25
N ASN A 115 29.27 -5.96 17.26
CA ASN A 115 30.39 -6.87 17.46
C ASN A 115 30.42 -8.05 16.46
N LEU A 116 29.36 -8.23 15.67
CA LEU A 116 29.28 -9.26 14.62
C LEU A 116 29.50 -8.67 13.22
N THR A 117 29.71 -7.35 13.11
CA THR A 117 29.96 -6.69 11.82
C THR A 117 31.40 -6.93 11.36
N GLY A 118 31.57 -7.54 10.18
CA GLY A 118 32.90 -7.81 9.61
C GLY A 118 33.49 -9.20 9.90
N LEU A 119 32.69 -10.15 10.40
CA LEU A 119 33.11 -11.55 10.51
C LEU A 119 33.29 -12.19 9.12
N ASN A 120 34.26 -13.11 9.00
CA ASN A 120 34.45 -13.88 7.77
C ASN A 120 33.28 -14.86 7.60
N PRO A 121 32.49 -14.78 6.51
CA PRO A 121 31.30 -15.61 6.33
C PRO A 121 31.58 -17.11 6.21
N ILE A 122 32.85 -17.52 6.06
CA ILE A 122 33.27 -18.92 5.95
C ILE A 122 33.71 -19.51 7.31
N PHE A 123 34.25 -18.69 8.22
CA PHE A 123 34.78 -19.15 9.50
C PHE A 123 34.01 -18.54 10.67
N PRO A 124 33.08 -19.30 11.30
CA PRO A 124 32.43 -18.85 12.51
C PRO A 124 33.46 -18.83 13.66
N VAL A 125 33.46 -17.75 14.44
CA VAL A 125 34.27 -17.63 15.65
C VAL A 125 33.59 -18.45 16.75
N ALA A 126 34.38 -19.28 17.45
CA ALA A 126 33.95 -20.06 18.61
C ALA A 126 33.63 -19.18 19.82
#